data_AF-A0A7Y1X894-F1
#
_entry.id   AF-A0A7Y1X894-F1
#
_cell.length_a   1.000
_cell.length_b   1.000
_cell.length_c   1.000
_cell.angle_alpha   90.00
_cell.angle_beta   90.00
_cell.angle_gamma   90.00
#
_symmetry.space_group_name_H-M   'P 1'
#
loop_
_entity.id
_entity.type
_entity.pdbx_description
1 polymer ?
#
loop_
_entity_poly.entity_id
_entity_poly.type
_entity_poly.pdbx_seq_one_letter_code
_entity_poly.pdbx_strand_id
1 'polypeptide(L)' 'MDDTVIRHALKHAITVIDLDPEADPPKVLAIGLDHAGNLLEIIWLELADEVNLVIHAMPLRPTFYDLLPQTREDMP' A
#
# COMPACT_ATOMS: atom_id res chain seq x y z
N MET A 1 15.93 0.39 -1.61
CA MET A 1 14.75 0.24 -2.47
C MET A 1 14.64 1.51 -3.29
N ASP A 2 14.59 1.39 -4.61
CA ASP A 2 14.55 2.56 -5.50
C ASP A 2 13.14 3.13 -5.62
N ASP A 3 13.03 4.44 -5.85
CA ASP A 3 11.76 5.15 -6.04
C ASP A 3 10.93 4.57 -7.21
N THR A 4 11.58 4.04 -8.24
CA THR A 4 10.91 3.38 -9.37
C THR A 4 10.13 2.14 -8.94
N VAL A 5 10.64 1.40 -7.95
CA VAL A 5 9.98 0.22 -7.37
C VAL A 5 8.72 0.64 -6.61
N ILE A 6 8.82 1.69 -5.80
CA ILE A 6 7.70 2.24 -5.03
C ILE A 6 6.60 2.72 -5.97
N ARG A 7 6.95 3.50 -7.01
CA ARG A 7 5.99 3.99 -8.00
C ARG A 7 5.31 2.87 -8.79
N HIS A 8 6.07 1.83 -9.15
CA HIS A 8 5.49 0.67 -9.80
C HIS A 8 4.46 -0.03 -8.90
N ALA A 9 4.83 -0.29 -7.66
CA ALA A 9 3.94 -0.92 -6.69
C ALA A 9 2.70 -0.09 -6.39
N LEU A 10 2.81 1.24 -6.27
CA LEU A 10 1.66 2.12 -6.13
C LEU A 10 0.75 2.09 -7.36
N LYS A 11 1.33 2.10 -8.58
CA LYS A 11 0.57 2.01 -9.82
C LYS A 11 -0.17 0.67 -9.98
N HIS A 12 0.40 -0.40 -9.42
CA HIS A 12 -0.15 -1.75 -9.45
C HIS A 12 -0.66 -2.19 -8.06
N ALA A 13 -1.13 -1.24 -7.26
CA ALA A 13 -1.70 -1.53 -5.95
C ALA A 13 -2.97 -2.39 -6.10
N ILE A 14 -3.04 -3.46 -5.31
CA ILE A 14 -4.20 -4.36 -5.25
C ILE A 14 -5.12 -4.03 -4.08
N THR A 15 -4.57 -3.38 -3.06
CA THR A 15 -5.31 -2.89 -1.90
C THR A 15 -4.80 -1.48 -1.57
N VAL A 16 -5.72 -0.56 -1.32
CA VAL A 16 -5.45 0.77 -0.76
C VAL A 16 -6.48 1.04 0.32
N ILE A 17 -6.04 1.35 1.54
CA ILE A 17 -6.91 1.63 2.68
C ILE A 17 -6.40 2.81 3.49
N ASP A 18 -7.32 3.53 4.12
CA ASP A 18 -7.00 4.48 5.18
C ASP A 18 -6.52 3.70 6.40
N LEU A 19 -5.22 3.77 6.68
CA LEU A 19 -4.62 3.06 7.80
C LEU A 19 -4.93 3.75 9.13
N ASP A 20 -4.94 5.09 9.11
CA ASP A 20 -5.19 5.94 10.28
C ASP A 20 -5.71 7.29 9.79
N PRO A 21 -7.01 7.40 9.46
CA PRO A 21 -7.61 8.62 8.93
C PRO A 21 -7.74 9.74 9.97
N GLU A 22 -7.67 9.40 11.26
CA GLU A 22 -7.73 10.37 12.37
C GLU A 22 -6.35 10.93 12.75
N ALA A 23 -5.26 10.39 12.18
CA ALA A 23 -3.92 10.96 12.34
C ALA A 23 -3.81 12.34 11.69
N ASP A 24 -2.91 13.16 12.23
CA ASP A 24 -2.52 14.44 11.66
C ASP A 24 -1.02 14.41 11.31
N PRO A 25 -0.65 14.19 10.04
CA PRO A 25 -1.50 13.98 8.86
C PRO A 25 -2.07 12.56 8.72
N PRO A 26 -3.17 12.37 7.96
CA PRO A 26 -3.77 11.06 7.71
C PRO A 26 -2.78 10.08 7.07
N LYS A 27 -2.92 8.79 7.42
CA LYS A 27 -2.05 7.72 6.90
C LYS A 27 -2.83 6.79 6.01
N VAL A 28 -2.24 6.48 4.86
CA VAL A 28 -2.79 5.52 3.90
C VAL A 28 -1.80 4.38 3.70
N LEU A 29 -2.31 3.16 3.62
CA LEU A 29 -1.56 1.96 3.28
C LEU A 29 -1.97 1.49 1.88
N ALA A 30 -0.99 1.28 1.00
CA ALA A 30 -1.15 0.48 -0.20
C ALA A 30 -0.37 -0.83 -0.09
N ILE A 31 -0.97 -1.87 -0.66
CA ILE A 31 -0.30 -3.15 -0.93
C ILE A 31 -0.21 -3.30 -2.44
N GLY A 32 0.99 -3.44 -2.97
CA GLY A 32 1.23 -3.46 -4.41
C GLY A 32 2.40 -4.34 -4.81
N LEU A 33 2.46 -4.66 -6.10
CA LEU A 33 3.49 -5.54 -6.67
C LEU A 33 4.67 -4.74 -7.22
N ASP A 34 5.90 -5.13 -6.88
CA ASP A 34 7.07 -4.64 -7.58
C ASP A 34 7.21 -5.21 -9.01
N HIS A 35 8.27 -4.81 -9.71
CA HIS A 35 8.59 -5.32 -11.05
C HIS A 35 8.86 -6.82 -11.12
N ALA A 36 9.19 -7.46 -10.00
CA ALA A 36 9.45 -8.89 -9.89
C ALA A 36 8.23 -9.67 -9.35
N GLY A 37 7.12 -9.00 -9.04
CA GLY A 37 5.91 -9.61 -8.48
C GLY A 37 5.96 -9.81 -6.96
N ASN A 38 6.91 -9.21 -6.26
CA ASN A 38 6.93 -9.22 -4.80
C ASN A 38 5.91 -8.21 -4.26
N LEU A 39 5.15 -8.62 -3.25
CA LEU A 39 4.23 -7.74 -2.55
C LEU A 39 4.97 -6.80 -1.60
N LEU A 40 4.62 -5.53 -1.68
CA LEU A 40 5.16 -4.46 -0.87
C LEU A 40 4.03 -3.79 -0.09
N GLU A 41 4.28 -3.50 1.18
CA GLU A 41 3.51 -2.54 1.97
C GLU A 41 4.13 -1.15 1.79
N ILE A 42 3.31 -0.16 1.43
CA ILE A 42 3.73 1.23 1.23
C ILE A 42 2.79 2.11 2.04
N ILE A 43 3.35 2.93 2.94
CA ILE A 43 2.59 3.87 3.75
C ILE A 43 3.02 5.29 3.39
N TRP A 44 2.03 6.14 3.14
CA TRP A 44 2.26 7.57 2.97
C TRP A 44 1.35 8.40 3.86
N LEU A 45 1.79 9.64 4.03
CA LEU A 45 1.05 10.71 4.68
C LEU A 45 0.38 11.58 3.63
N GLU A 46 -0.88 11.91 3.84
CA GLU A 46 -1.61 12.90 3.03
C GLU A 46 -1.41 14.29 3.65
N LEU A 47 -0.52 15.08 3.06
CA LEU A 47 -0.23 16.44 3.52
C LEU A 47 -1.19 17.45 2.88
N ALA A 48 -1.09 18.71 3.30
CA ALA A 48 -1.75 19.82 2.62
C ALA A 48 -1.34 19.91 1.13
N ASP A 49 -2.20 20.52 0.32
CA ASP A 49 -1.97 20.76 -1.11
C ASP A 49 -1.78 19.48 -1.95
N GLU A 50 -2.49 18.40 -1.60
CA GLU A 50 -2.47 17.10 -2.32
C GLU A 50 -1.09 16.43 -2.38
N VAL A 51 -0.18 16.84 -1.48
CA VAL A 51 1.16 16.27 -1.41
C VAL A 51 1.13 14.95 -0.64
N ASN A 52 1.56 13.87 -1.29
CA ASN A 52 1.67 12.55 -0.68
C ASN A 52 3.14 12.25 -0.34
N LEU A 53 3.43 12.04 0.95
CA LEU A 53 4.79 11.73 1.43
C LEU A 53 4.89 10.26 1.83
N VAL A 54 5.61 9.46 1.05
CA VAL A 54 5.93 8.07 1.42
C VAL A 54 6.89 8.06 2.61
N ILE A 55 6.48 7.43 3.71
CA ILE A 55 7.27 7.33 4.95
C ILE A 55 7.74 5.91 5.23
N HIS A 56 7.16 4.91 4.55
CA HIS A 56 7.52 3.50 4.73
C HIS A 56 7.26 2.73 3.44
N ALA A 57 8.23 1.90 3.04
CA ALA A 57 8.09 0.97 1.93
C ALA A 57 8.93 -0.27 2.21
N MET A 58 8.28 -1.42 2.40
CA MET A 58 8.92 -2.68 2.78
C MET A 58 8.22 -3.87 2.11
N PRO A 59 8.85 -5.05 2.07
CA PRO A 59 8.14 -6.30 1.78
C PRO A 59 6.90 -6.46 2.68
N LEU A 60 5.80 -6.92 2.09
CA LEU A 60 4.52 -7.08 2.79
C LEU A 60 4.68 -8.00 4.00
N ARG A 61 4.34 -7.50 5.19
CA ARG A 61 4.38 -8.30 6.41
C ARG A 61 3.09 -9.12 6.59
N PRO A 62 3.16 -10.28 7.27
CA PRO A 62 2.00 -11.13 7.53
C PRO A 62 0.82 -10.42 8.20
N THR A 63 1.08 -9.37 9.00
CA THR A 63 0.05 -8.55 9.65
C THR A 63 -0.97 -7.94 8.68
N PHE A 64 -0.60 -7.74 7.42
CA PHE A 64 -1.48 -7.14 6.41
C PHE A 64 -2.03 -8.16 5.41
N TYR A 65 -1.82 -9.46 5.62
CA TYR A 65 -2.29 -10.48 4.69
C TYR A 65 -3.82 -10.56 4.64
N ASP A 66 -4.50 -10.26 5.75
CA ASP A 66 -5.97 -10.21 5.79
C ASP A 66 -6.56 -9.07 4.93
N LEU A 67 -5.73 -8.09 4.54
CA LEU A 67 -6.11 -6.99 3.65
C LEU A 67 -5.94 -7.34 2.17
N LEU A 68 -5.35 -8.51 1.86
CA LEU A 68 -5.28 -8.97 0.49
C LEU A 68 -6.68 -9.38 0.00
N PRO A 69 -6.98 -9.14 -1.30
CA PRO A 69 -8.23 -9.63 -1.87
C PRO A 69 -8.30 -11.14 -1.67
N GLN A 70 -9.35 -11.59 -1.00
CA GLN A 70 -9.62 -13.01 -0.81
C GLN A 70 -9.90 -13.61 -2.19
N THR A 71 -9.25 -14.73 -2.53
CA THR A 71 -9.55 -15.46 -3.77
C THR A 71 -11.04 -15.73 -3.80
N ARG A 72 -11.70 -15.34 -4.89
CA ARG A 72 -13.10 -15.64 -5.18
C ARG A 72 -13.24 -17.14 -5.48
N GLU A 73 -13.11 -17.98 -4.45
CA GLU A 73 -13.52 -19.39 -4.45
C GLU A 73 -14.88 -19.60 -3.77
N ASP A 74 -15.49 -18.53 -3.25
CA ASP A 74 -16.87 -18.53 -2.75
C ASP A 74 -17.76 -17.76 -3.74
N MET A 75 -18.09 -18.42 -4.85
CA MET A 75 -19.32 -18.09 -5.58
C MET A 75 -20.08 -19.41 -5.74
N PRO A 76 -21.23 -19.59 -5.06
CA PRO A 76 -22.06 -20.78 -5.20
C PRO A 76 -22.64 -20.92 -6.62
#